data_AF-A0A356C050-F1
#
_entry.id   AF-A0A356C050-F1
#
_cell.length_a   1.000
_cell.length_b   1.000
_cell.length_c   1.000
_cell.angle_alpha   90.00
_cell.angle_beta   90.00
_cell.angle_gamma   90.00
#
_symmetry.space_group_name_H-M   'P 1'
#
loop_
_entity.id
_entity.type
_entity.pdbx_description
1 polymer ?
#
loop_
_entity_poly.entity_id
_entity_poly.type
_entity_poly.pdbx_seq_one_letter_code
_entity_poly.pdbx_strand_id
1 'polypeptide(L)'
;MLWHAANSAAFLTTPSSHLDLVRIGTLLYGQLPVPQNPPWDLAETWQFKTRIIHIRTLPKGHSVGYGRMYHTRKPTRIGVIPIGYSHGLELEPRTTPWRQIKHALGQGLKRQHFIHHPQGPLPILGRVGMGLTSVDLSQIPEAHVGDCVTVSMRRVTASAHVPRIYYLEGEMKCMFWNHTIFSQGGQKIGARGVF
;
A
#
# COMPACT_ATOMS: atom_id res chain seq x y z
N MET A 1 32.31 -22.04 -11.60
CA MET A 1 31.74 -21.30 -10.45
C MET A 1 31.17 -20.01 -11.01
N LEU A 2 29.95 -19.61 -10.63
CA LEU A 2 29.30 -18.39 -11.13
C LEU A 2 29.39 -17.30 -10.07
N TRP A 3 29.85 -16.11 -10.46
CA TRP A 3 30.05 -14.96 -9.58
C TRP A 3 28.97 -13.91 -9.82
N HIS A 4 28.38 -13.40 -8.73
CA HIS A 4 27.34 -12.40 -8.79
C HIS A 4 27.32 -11.51 -7.56
N ALA A 5 27.30 -10.20 -7.76
CA ALA A 5 27.30 -9.21 -6.68
C ALA A 5 26.18 -8.16 -6.80
N ALA A 6 25.74 -7.85 -8.03
CA ALA A 6 24.74 -6.81 -8.26
C ALA A 6 23.32 -7.22 -7.83
N ASN A 7 22.65 -6.39 -7.02
CA ASN A 7 21.20 -6.39 -6.83
C ASN A 7 20.55 -5.35 -7.76
N SER A 8 19.24 -5.10 -7.63
CA SER A 8 18.54 -4.04 -8.38
C SER A 8 19.24 -2.67 -8.37
N ALA A 9 19.78 -2.22 -7.23
CA ALA A 9 20.41 -0.90 -7.13
C ALA A 9 21.79 -0.91 -7.80
N ALA A 10 22.63 -1.88 -7.45
CA ALA A 10 23.96 -2.04 -8.04
C ALA A 10 23.91 -2.32 -9.55
N PHE A 11 22.84 -2.97 -10.03
CA PHE A 11 22.59 -3.14 -11.46
C PHE A 11 22.55 -1.80 -12.19
N LEU A 12 21.90 -0.79 -11.60
CA LEU A 12 21.76 0.55 -12.17
C LEU A 12 22.99 1.44 -11.92
N THR A 13 23.56 1.37 -10.71
CA THR A 13 24.60 2.33 -10.28
C THR A 13 26.03 1.85 -10.53
N THR A 14 26.24 0.54 -10.68
CA THR A 14 27.57 -0.07 -10.65
C THR A 14 27.69 -1.21 -11.66
N PRO A 15 27.77 -0.90 -12.97
CA PRO A 15 27.88 -1.92 -14.03
C PRO A 15 29.06 -2.89 -13.85
N SER A 16 30.17 -2.44 -13.25
CA SER A 16 31.33 -3.30 -12.94
C SER A 16 31.03 -4.44 -11.96
N SER A 17 29.88 -4.41 -11.26
CA SER A 17 29.47 -5.46 -10.30
C SER A 17 28.60 -6.57 -10.90
N HIS A 18 28.34 -6.52 -12.21
CA HIS A 18 27.46 -7.49 -12.89
C HIS A 18 28.07 -8.90 -12.97
N LEU A 19 29.40 -9.00 -13.02
CA LEU A 19 30.14 -10.28 -13.05
C LEU A 19 29.51 -11.28 -14.03
N ASP A 20 29.23 -12.53 -13.62
CA ASP A 20 28.58 -13.53 -14.47
C ASP A 20 27.04 -13.44 -14.43
N LEU A 21 26.45 -12.88 -13.36
CA LEU A 21 25.00 -12.82 -13.14
C LEU A 21 24.57 -11.68 -12.20
N VAL A 22 23.33 -11.22 -12.36
CA VAL A 22 22.70 -10.17 -11.52
C VAL A 22 21.46 -10.68 -10.77
N ARG A 23 21.17 -10.11 -9.59
CA ARG A 23 20.03 -10.48 -8.73
C ARG A 23 18.99 -9.37 -8.67
N ILE A 24 18.18 -9.27 -9.73
CA ILE A 24 17.15 -8.24 -9.83
C ILE A 24 15.94 -8.62 -8.98
N GLY A 25 15.51 -7.70 -8.11
CA GLY A 25 14.37 -7.90 -7.20
C GLY A 25 13.37 -6.76 -7.30
N THR A 26 13.63 -5.63 -6.63
CA THR A 26 12.72 -4.46 -6.60
C THR A 26 12.30 -3.96 -7.99
N LEU A 27 13.19 -4.01 -8.99
CA LEU A 27 12.86 -3.59 -10.35
C LEU A 27 11.78 -4.48 -10.99
N LEU A 28 11.76 -5.79 -10.68
CA LEU A 28 10.69 -6.70 -11.12
C LEU A 28 9.32 -6.33 -10.56
N TYR A 29 9.29 -5.54 -9.49
CA TYR A 29 8.06 -5.05 -8.86
C TYR A 29 7.73 -3.61 -9.24
N GLY A 30 8.43 -3.04 -10.21
CA GLY A 30 8.26 -1.66 -10.62
C GLY A 30 8.77 -0.64 -9.61
N GLN A 31 9.64 -1.05 -8.69
CA GLN A 31 10.18 -0.18 -7.63
C GLN A 31 11.60 0.24 -7.96
N LEU A 32 11.78 1.52 -8.26
CA LEU A 32 13.09 2.10 -8.50
C LEU A 32 13.84 2.33 -7.16
N PRO A 33 14.98 1.66 -6.93
CA PRO A 33 15.67 1.72 -5.64
C PRO A 33 16.62 2.92 -5.50
N VAL A 34 16.78 3.72 -6.56
CA VAL A 34 17.73 4.84 -6.63
C VAL A 34 17.08 6.05 -7.32
N PRO A 35 17.46 7.29 -6.97
CA PRO A 35 16.92 8.50 -7.59
C PRO A 35 17.59 8.76 -8.94
N GLN A 36 17.33 7.90 -9.92
CA GLN A 36 17.81 8.04 -11.31
C GLN A 36 16.61 8.04 -12.27
N ASN A 37 16.78 8.56 -13.48
CA ASN A 37 15.78 8.44 -14.53
C ASN A 37 16.31 7.48 -15.59
N PRO A 38 16.05 6.16 -15.45
CA PRO A 38 16.40 5.23 -16.50
C PRO A 38 15.64 5.57 -17.80
N PRO A 39 16.16 5.19 -18.98
CA PRO A 39 15.52 5.44 -20.27
C PRO A 39 14.30 4.54 -20.52
N TRP A 40 13.84 3.81 -19.51
CA TRP A 40 12.73 2.87 -19.56
C TRP A 40 11.80 3.11 -18.37
N ASP A 41 10.51 2.85 -18.60
CA ASP A 41 9.50 2.98 -17.58
C ASP A 41 9.28 1.66 -16.83
N LEU A 42 9.10 1.77 -15.52
CA LEU A 42 8.68 0.66 -14.68
C LEU A 42 7.16 0.68 -14.56
N ALA A 43 6.51 -0.41 -14.96
CA ALA A 43 5.09 -0.58 -14.75
C ALA A 43 4.78 -0.77 -13.25
N GLU A 44 3.68 -0.18 -12.78
CA GLU A 44 3.13 -0.50 -11.46
C GLU A 44 2.60 -1.95 -11.49
N THR A 45 3.27 -2.85 -10.77
CA THR A 45 2.98 -4.29 -10.86
C THR A 45 1.88 -4.78 -9.92
N TRP A 46 1.42 -3.94 -9.00
CA TRP A 46 0.41 -4.30 -8.00
C TRP A 46 -0.23 -3.04 -7.41
N GLN A 47 -1.49 -3.19 -6.97
CA GLN A 47 -2.19 -2.14 -6.23
C GLN A 47 -2.93 -2.79 -5.05
N PHE A 48 -2.95 -2.12 -3.90
CA PHE A 48 -3.83 -2.50 -2.80
C PHE A 48 -5.12 -1.69 -2.91
N LYS A 49 -6.26 -2.35 -3.05
CA LYS A 49 -7.57 -1.69 -3.14
C LYS A 49 -8.46 -2.09 -1.97
N THR A 50 -9.26 -1.14 -1.52
CA THR A 50 -10.35 -1.35 -0.54
C THR A 50 -11.53 -0.44 -0.89
N ARG A 51 -12.60 -0.48 -0.12
CA ARG A 51 -13.80 0.34 -0.36
C ARG A 51 -14.19 1.14 0.87
N ILE A 52 -14.81 2.30 0.65
CA ILE A 52 -15.48 3.03 1.73
C ILE A 52 -16.71 2.24 2.16
N ILE A 53 -16.78 1.85 3.43
CA ILE A 53 -17.91 1.05 3.97
C ILE A 53 -18.91 1.88 4.77
N HIS A 54 -18.53 3.08 5.18
CA HIS A 54 -19.38 3.97 5.95
C HIS A 54 -18.95 5.42 5.77
N ILE A 55 -19.91 6.35 5.74
CA ILE A 55 -19.67 7.78 5.69
C ILE A 55 -20.54 8.47 6.73
N ARG A 56 -19.95 9.40 7.48
CA ARG A 56 -20.68 10.25 8.43
C ARG A 56 -20.05 11.63 8.54
N THR A 57 -20.88 12.66 8.64
CA THR A 57 -20.43 14.01 8.98
C THR A 57 -20.43 14.20 10.48
N LEU A 58 -19.29 14.60 11.04
CA LEU A 58 -19.13 14.89 12.47
C LEU A 58 -19.01 16.40 12.71
N PRO A 59 -19.59 16.92 13.80
CA PRO A 59 -19.46 18.35 14.14
C PRO A 59 -18.04 18.68 14.57
N LYS A 60 -17.71 19.98 14.66
CA LYS A 60 -16.45 20.49 15.23
C LYS A 60 -16.27 20.00 16.68
N GLY A 61 -15.04 19.65 17.07
CA GLY A 61 -14.67 19.19 18.41
C GLY A 61 -14.85 17.69 18.66
N HIS A 62 -15.49 16.96 17.73
CA HIS A 62 -15.73 15.54 17.88
C HIS A 62 -14.43 14.73 17.75
N SER A 63 -14.24 13.72 18.61
CA SER A 63 -13.05 12.87 18.58
C SER A 63 -13.17 11.73 17.57
N VAL A 64 -12.08 11.39 16.87
CA VAL A 64 -12.03 10.30 15.88
C VAL A 64 -10.96 9.28 16.24
N GLY A 65 -11.32 7.99 16.17
CA GLY A 65 -10.40 6.87 16.41
C GLY A 65 -10.04 6.63 17.87
N TYR A 66 -9.09 5.71 18.09
CA TYR A 66 -8.72 5.24 19.43
C TYR A 66 -7.94 6.28 20.25
N GLY A 67 -8.30 6.39 21.53
CA GLY A 67 -7.68 7.29 22.51
C GLY A 67 -7.84 8.78 22.23
N ARG A 68 -8.83 9.17 21.40
CA ARG A 68 -9.25 10.56 21.18
C ARG A 68 -8.09 11.49 20.77
N MET A 69 -7.09 10.98 20.05
CA MET A 69 -5.91 11.77 19.68
C MET A 69 -6.21 12.81 18.58
N TYR A 70 -7.26 12.58 17.80
CA TYR A 70 -7.72 13.52 16.78
C TYR A 70 -9.08 14.09 17.15
N HIS A 71 -9.21 15.42 17.05
CA HIS A 71 -10.47 16.15 17.17
C HIS A 71 -10.72 16.96 15.89
N THR A 72 -11.95 16.92 15.39
CA THR A 72 -12.37 17.67 14.22
C THR A 72 -12.27 19.18 14.47
N ARG A 73 -11.67 19.93 13.54
CA ARG A 73 -11.50 21.40 13.66
C ARG A 73 -12.67 22.19 13.08
N LYS A 74 -13.46 21.54 12.23
CA LYS A 74 -14.65 22.04 11.53
C LYS A 74 -15.63 20.88 11.37
N PRO A 75 -16.87 21.09 10.88
CA PRO A 75 -17.68 19.99 10.38
C PRO A 75 -16.86 19.18 9.35
N THR A 76 -16.65 17.90 9.62
CA THR A 76 -15.75 17.04 8.85
C THR A 76 -16.51 15.82 8.38
N ARG A 77 -16.47 15.57 7.07
CA ARG A 77 -17.05 14.38 6.45
C ARG A 77 -16.03 13.25 6.54
N ILE A 78 -16.40 12.15 7.19
CA ILE A 78 -15.48 11.06 7.52
C ILE A 78 -15.94 9.79 6.83
N GLY A 79 -14.99 9.12 6.17
CA GLY A 79 -15.15 7.79 5.62
C GLY A 79 -14.51 6.74 6.53
N VAL A 80 -15.04 5.53 6.51
CA VAL A 80 -14.42 4.36 7.14
C VAL A 80 -14.07 3.36 6.06
N ILE A 81 -12.86 2.81 6.11
CA ILE A 81 -12.40 1.72 5.24
C ILE A 81 -12.07 0.46 6.07
N PRO A 82 -12.34 -0.76 5.55
CA PRO A 82 -12.18 -2.02 6.24
C PRO A 82 -10.73 -2.53 6.20
N ILE A 83 -9.78 -1.66 6.50
CA ILE A 83 -8.38 -2.04 6.64
C ILE A 83 -7.76 -1.34 7.84
N GLY A 84 -6.67 -1.93 8.33
CA GLY A 84 -5.93 -1.43 9.47
C GLY A 84 -4.57 -2.10 9.56
N TYR A 85 -3.91 -1.97 10.71
CA TYR A 85 -2.53 -2.46 10.84
C TYR A 85 -2.43 -3.99 10.70
N SER A 86 -3.47 -4.77 11.00
CA SER A 86 -3.45 -6.23 10.81
C SER A 86 -3.38 -6.63 9.33
N HIS A 87 -3.68 -5.69 8.42
CA HIS A 87 -3.65 -5.89 6.98
C HIS A 87 -2.36 -5.38 6.33
N GLY A 88 -1.51 -4.66 7.06
CA GLY A 88 -0.27 -4.08 6.53
C GLY A 88 -0.19 -2.56 6.49
N LEU A 89 -1.28 -1.86 6.86
CA LEU A 89 -1.33 -0.40 6.88
C LEU A 89 -0.50 0.16 8.03
N GLU A 90 0.33 1.18 7.76
CA GLU A 90 1.25 1.81 8.73
C GLU A 90 2.27 0.87 9.41
N LEU A 91 2.39 -0.38 8.95
CA LEU A 91 3.46 -1.27 9.39
C LEU A 91 4.78 -0.85 8.73
N GLU A 92 5.49 0.09 9.34
CA GLU A 92 6.89 0.33 8.99
C GLU A 92 7.80 -0.65 9.74
N PRO A 93 8.87 -1.17 9.09
CA PRO A 93 9.88 -1.96 9.79
C PRO A 93 10.42 -1.15 10.98
N ARG A 94 10.61 -1.77 12.15
CA ARG A 94 11.29 -1.12 13.28
C ARG A 94 12.68 -0.69 12.79
N THR A 95 12.85 0.62 12.60
CA THR A 95 14.14 1.20 12.23
C THR A 95 14.95 1.48 13.49
N THR A 96 16.25 1.66 13.32
CA THR A 96 17.21 2.03 14.37
C THR A 96 16.69 3.26 15.16
N PRO A 97 16.93 3.36 16.49
CA PRO A 97 16.41 4.46 17.32
C PRO A 97 16.67 5.86 16.75
N TRP A 98 17.85 6.06 16.15
CA TRP A 98 18.22 7.31 15.47
C TRP A 98 17.33 7.68 14.27
N ARG A 99 16.91 6.68 13.50
CA ARG A 99 16.01 6.87 12.35
C ARG A 99 14.59 7.09 12.82
N GLN A 100 14.16 6.45 13.91
CA GLN A 100 12.88 6.76 14.56
C GLN A 100 12.82 8.19 15.06
N ILE A 101 13.90 8.70 15.69
CA ILE A 101 13.97 10.11 16.14
C ILE A 101 13.89 11.07 14.94
N LYS A 102 14.64 10.82 13.87
CA LYS A 102 14.54 11.62 12.62
C LYS A 102 13.15 11.55 11.98
N HIS A 103 12.52 10.37 11.95
CA HIS A 103 11.17 10.20 11.45
C HIS A 103 10.14 10.92 12.35
N ALA A 104 10.27 10.86 13.67
CA ALA A 104 9.39 11.54 14.61
C ALA A 104 9.49 13.07 14.49
N LEU A 105 10.72 13.60 14.34
CA LEU A 105 10.96 15.02 14.07
C LEU A 105 10.43 15.45 12.68
N GLY A 106 10.47 14.56 11.69
CA GLY A 106 9.95 14.81 10.33
C GLY A 106 8.44 14.53 10.14
N GLN A 107 7.81 13.78 11.04
CA GLN A 107 6.38 13.41 10.97
C GLN A 107 5.46 14.63 11.17
N GLY A 108 5.94 15.69 11.81
CA GLY A 108 5.21 16.96 11.89
C GLY A 108 5.01 17.64 10.53
N LEU A 109 5.83 17.32 9.53
CA LEU A 109 5.87 18.00 8.23
C LEU A 109 5.27 17.18 7.07
N LYS A 110 5.18 15.85 7.17
CA LYS A 110 4.64 15.02 6.09
C LYS A 110 3.47 14.19 6.61
N ARG A 111 2.25 14.66 6.35
CA ARG A 111 1.07 13.79 6.29
C ARG A 111 1.34 12.75 5.21
N GLN A 112 1.78 11.56 5.60
CA GLN A 112 1.88 10.45 4.67
C GLN A 112 0.44 10.12 4.25
N HIS A 113 0.10 10.50 3.01
CA HIS A 113 -1.18 10.16 2.41
C HIS A 113 -1.08 8.72 1.95
N PHE A 114 -1.52 7.79 2.80
CA PHE A 114 -1.48 6.37 2.49
C PHE A 114 -2.67 5.92 1.64
N ILE A 115 -3.72 6.75 1.50
CA ILE A 115 -4.98 6.35 0.88
C ILE A 115 -5.36 7.38 -0.18
N HIS A 116 -5.74 6.90 -1.35
CA HIS A 116 -6.07 7.70 -2.51
C HIS A 116 -7.43 7.29 -3.08
N HIS A 117 -8.32 8.26 -3.24
CA HIS A 117 -9.48 8.15 -4.09
C HIS A 117 -9.12 8.59 -5.52
N PRO A 118 -9.83 8.16 -6.58
CA PRO A 118 -9.59 8.65 -7.94
C PRO A 118 -9.60 10.18 -8.07
N GLN A 119 -10.33 10.88 -7.18
CA GLN A 119 -10.45 12.34 -7.18
C GLN A 119 -9.43 13.05 -6.28
N GLY A 120 -8.61 12.33 -5.50
CA GLY A 120 -7.62 12.95 -4.63
C GLY A 120 -7.18 12.11 -3.42
N PRO A 121 -6.18 12.59 -2.66
CA PRO A 121 -5.72 11.91 -1.46
C PRO A 121 -6.77 11.98 -0.33
N LEU A 122 -6.80 10.93 0.48
CA LEU A 122 -7.67 10.79 1.64
C LEU A 122 -6.81 10.72 2.93
N PRO A 123 -6.65 11.84 3.66
CA PRO A 123 -5.89 11.85 4.92
C PRO A 123 -6.49 10.90 5.96
N ILE A 124 -5.65 10.13 6.66
CA ILE A 124 -6.07 9.32 7.80
C ILE A 124 -6.39 10.23 8.99
N LEU A 125 -7.49 9.94 9.68
CA LEU A 125 -7.95 10.65 10.87
C LEU A 125 -7.86 9.76 12.11
N GLY A 126 -7.10 10.21 13.11
CA GLY A 126 -6.87 9.45 14.33
C GLY A 126 -5.91 8.27 14.14
N ARG A 127 -5.91 7.32 15.08
CA ARG A 127 -5.08 6.12 14.99
C ARG A 127 -5.70 5.07 14.06
N VAL A 128 -4.87 4.43 13.27
CA VAL A 128 -5.23 3.22 12.52
C VAL A 128 -5.62 2.11 13.49
N GLY A 129 -6.84 1.58 13.35
CA GLY A 129 -7.32 0.45 14.13
C GLY A 129 -6.76 -0.88 13.61
N MET A 130 -7.12 -1.98 14.27
CA MET A 130 -6.72 -3.31 13.82
C MET A 130 -7.25 -3.61 12.41
N GLY A 131 -8.57 -3.45 12.23
CA GLY A 131 -9.25 -3.74 10.97
C GLY A 131 -9.98 -2.56 10.31
N LEU A 132 -10.06 -1.39 10.97
CA LEU A 132 -10.78 -0.22 10.46
C LEU A 132 -9.91 1.03 10.54
N THR A 133 -10.04 1.90 9.54
CA THR A 133 -9.35 3.19 9.46
C THR A 133 -10.32 4.28 9.06
N SER A 134 -10.24 5.43 9.73
CA SER A 134 -11.05 6.61 9.42
C SER A 134 -10.27 7.54 8.49
N VAL A 135 -10.93 8.09 7.48
CA VAL A 135 -10.33 9.00 6.48
C VAL A 135 -11.16 10.27 6.33
N ASP A 136 -10.49 11.39 6.00
CA ASP A 136 -11.14 12.66 5.72
C ASP A 136 -11.65 12.70 4.28
N LEU A 137 -12.96 12.84 4.11
CA LEU A 137 -13.65 12.99 2.83
C LEU A 137 -14.05 14.45 2.57
N SER A 138 -13.63 15.41 3.39
CA SER A 138 -14.07 16.81 3.27
C SER A 138 -13.61 17.48 1.97
N GLN A 139 -12.55 16.98 1.33
CA GLN A 139 -12.08 17.45 0.02
C GLN A 139 -12.78 16.74 -1.15
N ILE A 140 -13.56 15.69 -0.88
CA ILE A 140 -14.19 14.84 -1.88
C ILE A 140 -15.68 14.65 -1.49
N PRO A 141 -16.52 15.68 -1.66
CA PRO A 141 -17.92 15.64 -1.26
C PRO A 141 -18.72 14.58 -2.02
N GLU A 142 -18.34 14.31 -3.27
CA GLU A 142 -18.92 13.31 -4.18
C GLU A 142 -18.55 11.85 -3.83
N ALA A 143 -17.73 11.60 -2.79
CA ALA A 143 -17.39 10.23 -2.42
C ALA A 143 -18.60 9.51 -1.81
N HIS A 144 -18.87 8.27 -2.19
CA HIS A 144 -19.99 7.46 -1.71
C HIS A 144 -19.51 6.18 -1.01
N VAL A 145 -20.40 5.58 -0.21
CA VAL A 145 -20.19 4.23 0.31
C VAL A 145 -20.14 3.28 -0.88
N GLY A 146 -19.11 2.43 -0.92
CA GLY A 146 -18.81 1.52 -2.02
C GLY A 146 -17.65 1.99 -2.91
N ASP A 147 -17.25 3.26 -2.84
CA ASP A 147 -16.17 3.78 -3.69
C ASP A 147 -14.86 3.05 -3.44
N CYS A 148 -14.19 2.69 -4.54
CA CYS A 148 -12.91 2.01 -4.49
C CYS A 148 -11.79 3.03 -4.23
N VAL A 149 -10.97 2.74 -3.21
CA VAL A 149 -9.79 3.54 -2.86
C VAL A 149 -8.54 2.68 -2.94
N THR A 150 -7.45 3.31 -3.37
CA THR A 150 -6.12 2.69 -3.46
C THR A 150 -5.31 3.02 -2.22
N VAL A 151 -4.53 2.07 -1.73
CA VAL A 151 -3.75 2.20 -0.50
C VAL A 151 -2.27 2.01 -0.81
N SER A 152 -1.51 3.08 -0.60
CA SER A 152 -0.06 3.11 -0.73
C SER A 152 0.56 2.42 0.47
N MET A 153 0.96 1.15 0.32
CA MET A 153 1.68 0.41 1.36
C MET A 153 2.82 -0.42 0.76
N ARG A 154 3.64 -1.06 1.59
CA ARG A 154 4.68 -1.97 1.09
C ARG A 154 4.04 -3.32 0.78
N ARG A 155 4.31 -3.88 -0.40
CA ARG A 155 3.82 -5.23 -0.76
C ARG A 155 4.19 -6.29 0.29
N VAL A 156 5.38 -6.17 0.88
CA VAL A 156 5.89 -7.11 1.89
C VAL A 156 5.19 -7.00 3.25
N THR A 157 4.49 -5.89 3.53
CA THR A 157 3.73 -5.72 4.78
C THR A 157 2.27 -6.13 4.61
N ALA A 158 1.80 -6.30 3.37
CA ALA A 158 0.44 -6.74 3.09
C ALA A 158 0.20 -8.15 3.63
N SER A 159 -0.82 -8.29 4.48
CA SER A 159 -1.12 -9.54 5.18
C SER A 159 -1.41 -10.70 4.23
N ALA A 160 -1.08 -11.93 4.65
CA ALA A 160 -1.42 -13.14 3.91
C ALA A 160 -2.93 -13.34 3.75
N HIS A 161 -3.73 -12.84 4.71
CA HIS A 161 -5.19 -12.96 4.74
C HIS A 161 -5.90 -12.10 3.69
N VAL A 162 -5.22 -11.11 3.12
CA VAL A 162 -5.77 -10.30 2.03
C VAL A 162 -5.69 -11.11 0.73
N PRO A 163 -6.81 -11.31 0.02
CA PRO A 163 -6.81 -12.03 -1.26
C PRO A 163 -5.96 -11.27 -2.29
N ARG A 164 -5.19 -12.01 -3.08
CA ARG A 164 -4.37 -11.49 -4.17
C ARG A 164 -5.01 -11.88 -5.48
N ILE A 165 -5.36 -10.89 -6.29
CA ILE A 165 -5.94 -11.11 -7.61
C ILE A 165 -4.86 -10.82 -8.64
N TYR A 166 -4.58 -11.80 -9.49
CA TYR A 166 -3.56 -11.71 -10.52
C TYR A 166 -4.22 -11.37 -11.85
N TYR A 167 -3.69 -10.35 -12.51
CA TYR A 167 -4.09 -9.93 -13.84
C TYR A 167 -2.93 -10.14 -14.80
N LEU A 168 -3.23 -10.59 -16.02
CA LEU A 168 -2.28 -10.64 -17.13
C LEU A 168 -2.98 -10.03 -18.34
N GLU A 169 -2.37 -9.01 -18.94
CA GLU A 169 -2.93 -8.30 -20.11
C GLU A 169 -4.36 -7.76 -19.88
N GLY A 170 -4.65 -7.34 -18.64
CA GLY A 170 -5.96 -6.81 -18.25
C GLY A 170 -6.99 -7.86 -17.86
N GLU A 171 -6.72 -9.14 -18.09
CA GLU A 171 -7.62 -10.23 -17.71
C GLU A 171 -7.25 -10.83 -16.35
N MET A 172 -8.23 -11.03 -15.47
CA MET A 172 -8.04 -11.75 -14.21
C MET A 172 -7.63 -13.20 -14.53
N LYS A 173 -6.47 -13.68 -14.12
CA LYS A 173 -6.07 -15.09 -14.34
C LYS A 173 -6.44 -15.98 -13.17
N CYS A 174 -6.17 -15.53 -11.95
CA CYS A 174 -6.48 -16.28 -10.74
C CYS A 174 -6.59 -15.38 -9.51
N MET A 175 -7.17 -15.94 -8.46
CA MET A 175 -7.15 -15.37 -7.12
C MET A 175 -6.41 -16.31 -6.18
N PHE A 176 -5.43 -15.81 -5.45
CA PHE A 176 -4.78 -16.52 -4.34
C PHE A 176 -5.35 -16.04 -3.01
N TRP A 177 -5.94 -16.95 -2.24
CA TRP A 177 -6.52 -16.66 -0.94
C TRP A 177 -6.48 -17.91 -0.04
N ASN A 178 -6.12 -17.73 1.24
CA ASN A 178 -6.02 -18.82 2.23
C ASN A 178 -5.25 -20.05 1.71
N HIS A 179 -4.04 -19.83 1.20
CA HIS A 179 -3.16 -20.88 0.66
C HIS A 179 -3.77 -21.67 -0.51
N THR A 180 -4.81 -21.14 -1.15
CA THR A 180 -5.53 -21.78 -2.26
C THR A 180 -5.55 -20.84 -3.46
N ILE A 181 -5.39 -21.40 -4.66
CA ILE A 181 -5.52 -20.69 -5.93
C ILE A 181 -6.89 -21.03 -6.51
N PHE A 182 -7.63 -19.99 -6.90
CA PHE A 182 -8.93 -20.08 -7.54
C PHE A 182 -8.82 -19.60 -8.99
N SER A 183 -9.42 -20.33 -9.93
CA SER A 183 -9.61 -19.87 -11.31
C SER A 183 -10.66 -18.76 -11.39
N GLN A 184 -10.83 -18.13 -12.56
CA GLN A 184 -11.90 -17.16 -12.79
C GLN A 184 -13.29 -17.72 -12.42
N GLY A 185 -13.53 -19.01 -12.63
CA GLY A 185 -14.80 -19.69 -12.31
C GLY A 185 -14.93 -20.13 -10.84
N GLY A 186 -14.00 -19.74 -9.97
CA GLY A 186 -14.00 -20.13 -8.54
C GLY A 186 -13.54 -21.57 -8.28
N GLN A 187 -13.08 -22.29 -9.31
CA GLN A 187 -12.58 -23.65 -9.14
C GLN A 187 -11.18 -23.62 -8.50
N LYS A 188 -10.95 -24.47 -7.51
CA LYS A 188 -9.63 -24.68 -6.92
C LYS A 188 -8.68 -25.28 -7.96
N ILE A 189 -7.56 -24.61 -8.22
CA ILE A 189 -6.51 -25.08 -9.14
C ILE A 189 -5.20 -25.33 -8.39
N GLY A 190 -4.42 -26.28 -8.87
CA GLY A 190 -3.05 -26.51 -8.38
C GLY A 190 -2.10 -25.41 -8.85
N ALA A 191 -0.95 -25.27 -8.20
CA ALA A 191 0.07 -24.29 -8.59
C ALA A 191 0.77 -24.61 -9.93
N ARG A 192 0.61 -25.84 -10.45
CA ARG A 192 1.16 -26.27 -11.74
C ARG A 192 0.39 -25.57 -12.87
N GLY A 193 1.06 -24.67 -13.59
CA GLY A 193 0.53 -23.98 -14.78
C GLY A 193 -0.09 -22.59 -14.51
N VAL A 194 0.09 -22.02 -13.31
CA VAL A 194 -0.41 -20.68 -12.96
C VAL A 194 0.65 -19.58 -13.15
N PHE A 195 1.91 -19.99 -13.28
CA PHE A 195 3.08 -19.17 -13.54
C PHE A 195 3.97 -19.86 -14.59
#